data_AF-A0A9C9XUA4-F1
#
_entry.id   AF-A0A9C9XUA4-F1
#
_cell.length_a   1.000
_cell.length_b   1.000
_cell.length_c   1.000
_cell.angle_alpha   90.00
_cell.angle_beta   90.00
_cell.angle_gamma   90.00
#
_symmetry.space_group_name_H-M   'P 1'
#
loop_
_entity.id
_entity.type
_entity.pdbx_description
1 polymer ?
#
loop_
_entity_poly.entity_id
_entity_poly.type
_entity_poly.pdbx_seq_one_letter_code
_entity_poly.pdbx_strand_id
1 'polypeptide(L)'
;MQDVLLQQFMQFGLAGLIGFAIGLERAMAGSENPHAGTRDFILFSLIGAVSAFVATRFNNSWLILAGFTGALALLLAGYWTDRKHDSGITTEVSALFTFFLGVLVMLGAPEIAIALAIVTLAILSQKKAIRTITDSIHRFELQAALKFLIITFIILPVLPNQPLAAYLPASLDLAWLRTMLQALNPHHIWLIVVLVSLISLVGYVLIKV
;
A
#
# COMPACT_ATOMS: atom_id res chain seq x y z
N MET A 1 6.81 -10.64 25.06
CA MET A 1 5.46 -11.07 24.61
C MET A 1 4.63 -9.90 24.10
N GLN A 2 4.69 -8.72 24.76
CA GLN A 2 4.09 -7.47 24.24
C GLN A 2 4.63 -7.07 22.86
N ASP A 3 5.93 -7.20 22.60
CA ASP A 3 6.51 -6.80 21.30
C ASP A 3 5.98 -7.63 20.12
N VAL A 4 5.73 -8.92 20.36
CA VAL A 4 5.20 -9.85 19.34
C VAL A 4 3.75 -9.50 18.99
N LEU A 5 2.93 -9.17 19.99
CA LEU A 5 1.53 -8.77 19.77
C LEU A 5 1.45 -7.43 19.04
N LEU A 6 2.32 -6.47 19.39
CA LEU A 6 2.40 -5.18 18.69
C LEU A 6 2.83 -5.37 17.23
N GLN A 7 3.80 -6.22 16.97
CA GLN A 7 4.24 -6.52 15.61
C GLN A 7 3.13 -7.15 14.76
N GLN A 8 2.41 -8.13 15.31
CA GLN A 8 1.28 -8.77 14.62
C GLN A 8 0.15 -7.77 14.34
N PHE A 9 -0.17 -6.91 15.32
CA PHE A 9 -1.17 -5.86 15.15
C PHE A 9 -0.77 -4.88 14.04
N MET A 10 0.49 -4.45 14.00
CA MET A 10 1.02 -3.61 12.92
C MET A 10 0.96 -4.31 11.55
N GLN A 11 1.27 -5.60 11.48
CA GLN A 11 1.18 -6.37 10.22
C GLN A 11 -0.27 -6.49 9.72
N PHE A 12 -1.23 -6.79 10.59
CA PHE A 12 -2.64 -6.80 10.22
C PHE A 12 -3.14 -5.41 9.81
N GLY A 13 -2.73 -4.37 10.53
CA GLY A 13 -3.04 -2.97 10.18
C GLY A 13 -2.48 -2.59 8.81
N LEU A 14 -1.22 -2.95 8.52
CA LEU A 14 -0.57 -2.66 7.24
C LEU A 14 -1.20 -3.44 6.08
N ALA A 15 -1.54 -4.72 6.28
CA ALA A 15 -2.29 -5.49 5.30
C ALA A 15 -3.66 -4.84 5.01
N GLY A 16 -4.38 -4.41 6.05
CA GLY A 16 -5.63 -3.67 5.91
C GLY A 16 -5.48 -2.37 5.13
N LEU A 17 -4.43 -1.58 5.41
CA LEU A 17 -4.13 -0.33 4.71
C LEU A 17 -3.81 -0.56 3.22
N ILE A 18 -3.06 -1.61 2.88
CA ILE A 18 -2.80 -1.99 1.48
C ILE A 18 -4.10 -2.34 0.76
N GLY A 19 -4.95 -3.17 1.39
CA GLY A 19 -6.26 -3.53 0.84
C GLY A 19 -7.16 -2.30 0.65
N PHE A 20 -7.15 -1.38 1.62
CA PHE A 20 -7.89 -0.13 1.56
C PHE A 20 -7.41 0.77 0.42
N ALA A 21 -6.09 0.94 0.25
CA ALA A 21 -5.53 1.78 -0.81
C ALA A 21 -5.93 1.27 -2.20
N ILE A 22 -5.83 -0.04 -2.44
CA ILE A 22 -6.24 -0.67 -3.71
C ILE A 22 -7.76 -0.56 -3.90
N GLY A 23 -8.52 -0.82 -2.84
CA GLY A 23 -9.98 -0.71 -2.84
C GLY A 23 -10.49 0.70 -3.12
N LEU A 24 -9.80 1.73 -2.61
CA LEU A 24 -10.10 3.14 -2.90
C LEU A 24 -9.90 3.44 -4.38
N GLU A 25 -8.75 3.05 -4.96
CA GLU A 25 -8.52 3.26 -6.39
C GLU A 25 -9.57 2.54 -7.23
N ARG A 26 -10.01 1.34 -6.79
CA ARG A 26 -11.08 0.61 -7.47
C ARG A 26 -12.44 1.28 -7.36
N ALA A 27 -12.82 1.78 -6.19
CA ALA A 27 -14.07 2.52 -6.00
C ALA A 27 -14.09 3.80 -6.85
N MET A 28 -12.93 4.47 -6.97
CA MET A 28 -12.79 5.68 -7.79
C MET A 28 -12.70 5.42 -9.30
N ALA A 29 -12.28 4.23 -9.73
CA ALA A 29 -12.04 3.90 -11.14
C ALA A 29 -13.28 3.40 -11.91
N GLY A 30 -14.42 3.23 -11.25
CA GLY A 30 -15.69 3.02 -11.94
C GLY A 30 -16.58 1.96 -11.30
N SER A 31 -17.58 2.42 -10.57
CA SER A 31 -18.94 1.89 -10.66
C SER A 31 -19.92 2.94 -10.12
N GLU A 32 -21.17 2.93 -10.60
CA GLU A 32 -22.29 3.68 -10.02
C GLU A 32 -22.63 3.22 -8.58
N ASN A 33 -21.86 2.28 -8.01
CA ASN A 33 -21.96 1.80 -6.62
C ASN A 33 -20.63 2.02 -5.85
N PRO A 34 -20.40 3.22 -5.27
CA PRO A 34 -19.18 3.58 -4.53
C PRO A 34 -18.82 2.66 -3.35
N HIS A 35 -19.73 1.79 -2.91
CA HIS A 35 -19.58 0.98 -1.70
C HIS A 35 -18.97 -0.42 -1.93
N ALA A 36 -18.90 -0.90 -3.18
CA ALA A 36 -18.47 -2.29 -3.45
C ALA A 36 -16.93 -2.47 -3.50
N GLY A 37 -16.14 -1.41 -3.71
CA GLY A 37 -14.70 -1.55 -3.97
C GLY A 37 -13.80 -1.54 -2.72
N THR A 38 -14.13 -0.76 -1.70
CA THR A 38 -13.20 -0.53 -0.57
C THR A 38 -13.23 -1.65 0.45
N ARG A 39 -14.42 -2.09 0.86
CA ARG A 39 -14.58 -3.11 1.91
C ARG A 39 -14.06 -4.47 1.44
N ASP A 40 -14.35 -4.84 0.20
CA ASP A 40 -14.02 -6.16 -0.32
C ASP A 40 -12.50 -6.34 -0.43
N PHE A 41 -11.78 -5.34 -0.95
CA PHE A 41 -10.32 -5.40 -1.06
C PHE A 41 -9.60 -5.40 0.30
N ILE A 42 -10.15 -4.71 1.31
CA ILE A 42 -9.67 -4.83 2.70
C ILE A 42 -9.83 -6.27 3.18
N LEU A 43 -11.01 -6.87 2.98
CA LEU A 43 -11.30 -8.23 3.40
C LEU A 43 -10.42 -9.26 2.66
N PHE A 44 -10.19 -9.12 1.35
CA PHE A 44 -9.27 -9.98 0.62
C PHE A 44 -7.85 -9.94 1.18
N SER A 45 -7.32 -8.75 1.47
CA SER A 45 -6.00 -8.58 2.09
C SER A 45 -5.94 -9.22 3.48
N LEU A 46 -6.97 -9.00 4.31
CA LEU A 46 -7.04 -9.57 5.65
C LEU A 46 -7.19 -11.09 5.64
N ILE A 47 -7.97 -11.66 4.71
CA ILE A 47 -8.09 -13.11 4.53
C ILE A 47 -6.72 -13.70 4.17
N GLY A 48 -5.96 -13.02 3.31
CA GLY A 48 -4.56 -13.37 3.02
C GLY A 48 -3.68 -13.36 4.27
N ALA A 49 -3.69 -12.26 5.01
CA ALA A 49 -2.92 -12.10 6.24
C ALA A 49 -3.29 -13.16 7.30
N VAL A 50 -4.58 -13.44 7.50
CA VAL A 50 -5.06 -14.47 8.42
C VAL A 50 -4.60 -15.86 7.95
N SER A 51 -4.71 -16.17 6.67
CA SER A 51 -4.27 -17.47 6.14
C SER A 51 -2.79 -17.73 6.39
N ALA A 52 -1.94 -16.71 6.21
CA ALA A 52 -0.51 -16.75 6.48
C ALA A 52 -0.20 -16.84 7.99
N PHE A 53 -0.95 -16.12 8.83
CA PHE A 53 -0.81 -16.19 10.27
C PHE A 53 -1.12 -17.58 10.82
N VAL A 54 -2.23 -18.18 10.37
CA VAL A 54 -2.60 -19.54 10.78
C VAL A 54 -1.62 -20.57 10.19
N ALA A 55 -1.18 -20.39 8.94
CA ALA A 55 -0.19 -21.27 8.31
C ALA A 55 1.14 -21.31 9.07
N THR A 56 1.65 -20.15 9.50
CA THR A 56 2.88 -20.08 10.31
C THR A 56 2.67 -20.65 11.72
N ARG A 57 1.50 -20.44 12.33
CA ARG A 57 1.20 -20.97 13.67
C ARG A 57 1.11 -22.49 13.73
N PHE A 58 0.53 -23.12 12.70
CA PHE A 58 0.39 -24.57 12.60
C PHE A 58 1.49 -25.23 11.75
N ASN A 59 2.48 -24.45 11.31
CA ASN A 59 3.57 -24.87 10.41
C ASN A 59 3.06 -25.64 9.17
N ASN A 60 1.93 -25.20 8.61
CA ASN A 60 1.26 -25.84 7.49
C ASN A 60 0.90 -24.83 6.39
N SER A 61 1.72 -24.80 5.34
CA SER A 61 1.56 -23.89 4.20
C SER A 61 0.31 -24.16 3.36
N TRP A 62 -0.31 -25.35 3.47
CA TRP A 62 -1.56 -25.66 2.76
C TRP A 62 -2.73 -24.77 3.20
N LEU A 63 -2.65 -24.17 4.38
CA LEU A 63 -3.67 -23.24 4.88
C LEU A 63 -3.72 -21.94 4.07
N ILE A 64 -2.59 -21.51 3.47
CA ILE A 64 -2.57 -20.36 2.55
C ILE A 64 -3.34 -20.73 1.28
N LEU A 65 -3.10 -21.92 0.73
CA LEU A 65 -3.83 -22.43 -0.44
C LEU A 65 -5.33 -22.56 -0.14
N ALA A 66 -5.70 -23.08 1.04
CA ALA A 66 -7.09 -23.16 1.46
C ALA A 66 -7.73 -21.76 1.53
N GLY A 67 -7.05 -20.78 2.15
CA GLY A 67 -7.50 -19.39 2.19
C GLY A 67 -7.67 -18.78 0.80
N PHE A 68 -6.71 -19.04 -0.11
CA PHE A 68 -6.77 -18.60 -1.50
C PHE A 68 -7.95 -19.21 -2.25
N THR A 69 -8.17 -20.52 -2.14
CA THR A 69 -9.31 -21.19 -2.78
C THR A 69 -10.65 -20.69 -2.25
N GLY A 70 -10.75 -20.40 -0.94
CA GLY A 70 -11.94 -19.78 -0.34
C GLY A 70 -12.18 -18.37 -0.87
N ALA A 71 -11.13 -17.55 -0.95
CA ALA A 71 -11.20 -16.21 -1.52
C ALA A 71 -11.62 -16.24 -3.01
N LEU A 72 -11.05 -17.15 -3.80
CA LEU A 72 -11.41 -17.36 -5.19
C LEU A 72 -12.87 -17.80 -5.34
N ALA A 73 -13.34 -18.71 -4.49
CA ALA A 73 -14.74 -19.16 -4.51
C ALA A 73 -15.72 -18.02 -4.19
N LEU A 74 -15.40 -17.16 -3.21
CA LEU A 74 -16.20 -15.98 -2.89
C LEU A 74 -16.26 -14.99 -4.06
N LEU A 75 -15.11 -14.76 -4.71
CA LEU A 75 -15.01 -13.89 -5.88
C LEU A 75 -15.88 -14.42 -7.04
N LEU A 76 -15.76 -15.71 -7.36
CA LEU A 76 -16.55 -16.36 -8.40
C LEU A 76 -18.06 -16.36 -8.08
N ALA A 77 -18.43 -16.58 -6.81
CA ALA A 77 -19.82 -16.51 -6.36
C ALA A 77 -20.40 -15.10 -6.51
N GLY A 78 -19.61 -14.07 -6.19
CA GLY A 78 -19.97 -12.67 -6.43
C GLY A 78 -20.17 -12.38 -7.92
N TYR A 79 -19.25 -12.82 -8.77
CA TYR A 79 -19.35 -12.66 -10.22
C TYR A 79 -20.61 -13.29 -10.81
N TRP A 80 -20.99 -14.48 -10.33
CA TRP A 80 -22.20 -15.18 -10.80
C TRP A 80 -23.49 -14.48 -10.39
N THR A 81 -23.51 -13.85 -9.22
CA THR A 81 -24.69 -13.17 -8.68
C THR A 81 -24.91 -11.83 -9.39
N ASP A 82 -23.83 -11.15 -9.78
CA ASP A 82 -23.87 -9.77 -10.30
C ASP A 82 -23.49 -9.66 -11.79
N ARG A 83 -23.92 -10.64 -12.59
CA ARG A 83 -23.65 -10.77 -14.05
C ARG A 83 -24.03 -9.55 -14.93
N LYS A 84 -24.72 -8.55 -14.37
CA LYS A 84 -25.14 -7.35 -15.11
C LYS A 84 -24.08 -6.24 -15.12
N HIS A 85 -23.08 -6.31 -14.23
CA HIS A 85 -21.99 -5.34 -14.20
C HIS A 85 -20.76 -5.92 -14.88
N ASP A 86 -20.27 -5.22 -15.90
CA ASP A 86 -19.08 -5.55 -16.67
C ASP A 86 -17.81 -5.31 -15.83
N SER A 87 -17.67 -6.05 -14.73
CA SER A 87 -16.48 -6.07 -13.90
C SER A 87 -15.36 -6.71 -14.71
N GLY A 88 -14.53 -5.86 -15.33
CA GLY A 88 -13.44 -6.35 -16.16
C GLY A 88 -12.48 -7.26 -15.38
N ILE A 89 -11.90 -8.24 -16.08
CA ILE A 89 -10.93 -9.25 -15.58
C ILE A 89 -9.85 -8.64 -14.66
N THR A 90 -9.44 -7.40 -14.92
CA THR A 90 -8.45 -6.68 -14.10
C THR A 90 -8.87 -6.48 -12.64
N THR A 91 -10.18 -6.32 -12.34
CA THR A 91 -10.68 -6.15 -10.97
C THR A 91 -10.56 -7.45 -10.18
N GLU A 92 -10.94 -8.56 -10.80
CA GLU A 92 -10.86 -9.90 -10.21
C GLU A 92 -9.40 -10.28 -9.93
N VAL A 93 -8.52 -10.06 -10.92
CA VAL A 93 -7.08 -10.28 -10.77
C VAL A 93 -6.51 -9.40 -9.66
N SER A 94 -6.94 -8.15 -9.56
CA SER A 94 -6.47 -7.25 -8.48
C SER A 94 -6.92 -7.72 -7.10
N ALA A 95 -8.14 -8.24 -6.96
CA ALA A 95 -8.63 -8.76 -5.67
C ALA A 95 -7.82 -9.99 -5.21
N LEU A 96 -7.53 -10.91 -6.13
CA LEU A 96 -6.66 -12.06 -5.85
C LEU A 96 -5.22 -11.62 -5.55
N PHE A 97 -4.72 -10.61 -6.25
CA PHE A 97 -3.39 -10.07 -5.98
C PHE A 97 -3.31 -9.43 -4.59
N THR A 98 -4.35 -8.68 -4.18
CA THR A 98 -4.46 -8.08 -2.86
C THR A 98 -4.43 -9.12 -1.73
N PHE A 99 -5.01 -10.32 -1.93
CA PHE A 99 -4.86 -11.43 -1.00
C PHE A 99 -3.37 -11.80 -0.79
N PHE A 100 -2.59 -11.92 -1.87
CA PHE A 100 -1.17 -12.26 -1.77
C PHE A 100 -0.34 -11.14 -1.11
N LEU A 101 -0.72 -9.88 -1.29
CA LEU A 101 -0.09 -8.77 -0.57
C LEU A 101 -0.29 -8.91 0.94
N GLY A 102 -1.49 -9.26 1.40
CA GLY A 102 -1.76 -9.56 2.80
C GLY A 102 -0.94 -10.74 3.35
N VAL A 103 -0.77 -11.79 2.54
CA VAL A 103 0.11 -12.93 2.86
C VAL A 103 1.57 -12.46 3.04
N LEU A 104 2.09 -11.66 2.11
CA LEU A 104 3.48 -11.17 2.16
C LEU A 104 3.77 -10.31 3.39
N VAL A 105 2.83 -9.45 3.78
CA VAL A 105 2.96 -8.64 5.00
C VAL A 105 3.10 -9.53 6.24
N MET A 106 2.28 -10.58 6.34
CA MET A 106 2.27 -11.47 7.49
C MET A 106 3.48 -12.44 7.50
N LEU A 107 4.02 -12.80 6.34
CA LEU A 107 5.24 -13.62 6.23
C LEU A 107 6.53 -12.83 6.54
N GLY A 108 6.42 -11.55 6.93
CA GLY A 108 7.56 -10.73 7.33
C GLY A 108 8.24 -9.98 6.18
N ALA A 109 7.57 -9.85 5.02
CA ALA A 109 8.05 -9.07 3.88
C ALA A 109 7.17 -7.83 3.59
N PRO A 110 6.93 -6.92 4.57
CA PRO A 110 6.05 -5.77 4.38
C PRO A 110 6.59 -4.79 3.33
N GLU A 111 7.90 -4.64 3.21
CA GLU A 111 8.53 -3.75 2.22
C GLU A 111 8.19 -4.15 0.79
N ILE A 112 8.27 -5.46 0.50
CA ILE A 112 7.91 -6.03 -0.81
C ILE A 112 6.41 -5.87 -1.08
N ALA A 113 5.58 -6.15 -0.07
CA ALA A 113 4.14 -5.99 -0.19
C ALA A 113 3.75 -4.53 -0.50
N ILE A 114 4.38 -3.56 0.17
CA ILE A 114 4.16 -2.14 -0.08
C ILE A 114 4.61 -1.76 -1.50
N ALA A 115 5.81 -2.16 -1.92
CA ALA A 115 6.31 -1.87 -3.26
C ALA A 115 5.38 -2.42 -4.35
N LEU A 116 4.94 -3.67 -4.21
CA LEU A 116 4.00 -4.29 -5.15
C LEU A 116 2.61 -3.64 -5.12
N ALA A 117 2.13 -3.23 -3.95
CA ALA A 117 0.87 -2.49 -3.82
C ALA A 117 0.93 -1.18 -4.61
N ILE A 118 2.04 -0.44 -4.52
CA ILE A 118 2.21 0.84 -5.24
C ILE A 118 2.30 0.62 -6.74
N VAL A 119 3.05 -0.39 -7.19
CA VAL A 119 3.11 -0.75 -8.62
C VAL A 119 1.72 -1.12 -9.12
N THR A 120 0.97 -1.90 -8.35
CA THR A 120 -0.42 -2.28 -8.68
C THR A 120 -1.31 -1.05 -8.78
N LEU A 121 -1.24 -0.14 -7.80
CA LEU A 121 -1.95 1.13 -7.83
C LEU A 121 -1.59 1.97 -9.06
N ALA A 122 -0.31 2.07 -9.40
CA ALA A 122 0.14 2.80 -10.59
C ALA A 122 -0.42 2.21 -11.89
N ILE A 123 -0.44 0.87 -12.02
CA ILE A 123 -1.01 0.17 -13.16
C ILE A 123 -2.53 0.40 -13.24
N LEU A 124 -3.24 0.24 -12.12
CA LEU A 124 -4.69 0.43 -12.04
C LEU A 124 -5.09 1.88 -12.34
N SER A 125 -4.30 2.84 -11.89
CA SER A 125 -4.56 4.27 -12.07
C SER A 125 -4.38 4.75 -13.51
N GLN A 126 -3.48 4.11 -14.29
CA GLN A 126 -3.33 4.43 -15.72
C GLN A 126 -4.62 4.20 -16.52
N LYS A 127 -5.41 3.19 -16.17
CA LYS A 127 -6.69 2.92 -16.86
C LYS A 127 -7.71 4.04 -16.62
N LYS A 128 -7.66 4.68 -15.45
CA LYS A 128 -8.50 5.85 -15.12
C LYS A 128 -8.05 7.10 -15.87
N ALA A 129 -6.74 7.32 -15.99
CA ALA A 129 -6.19 8.44 -16.77
C ALA A 129 -6.67 8.44 -18.22
N ILE A 130 -6.88 7.26 -18.83
CA ILE A 130 -7.38 7.14 -20.20
C ILE A 130 -8.89 7.46 -20.30
N ARG A 131 -9.70 7.10 -19.29
CA ARG A 131 -11.15 7.37 -19.26
C ARG A 131 -11.50 8.81 -18.88
N THR A 132 -10.76 9.40 -17.94
CA THR A 132 -10.97 10.78 -17.45
C THR A 132 -10.48 11.86 -18.43
N ILE A 133 -9.78 11.52 -19.51
CA ILE A 133 -9.50 12.48 -20.60
C ILE A 133 -10.81 12.97 -21.27
N THR A 134 -11.94 12.30 -21.04
CA THR A 134 -13.25 12.79 -21.52
C THR A 134 -13.90 13.80 -20.57
N ASP A 135 -13.54 13.87 -19.28
CA ASP A 135 -14.13 14.86 -18.35
C ASP A 135 -13.08 15.40 -17.34
N SER A 136 -12.46 16.52 -17.71
CA SER A 136 -12.04 17.61 -16.82
C SER A 136 -11.09 17.35 -15.63
N ILE A 137 -9.96 16.64 -15.79
CA ILE A 137 -8.79 16.84 -14.90
C ILE A 137 -7.50 17.05 -15.70
N HIS A 138 -6.81 18.16 -15.41
CA HIS A 138 -5.53 18.53 -16.03
C HIS A 138 -4.46 17.49 -15.73
N ARG A 139 -3.88 16.88 -16.78
CA ARG A 139 -2.86 15.81 -16.72
C ARG A 139 -1.64 16.11 -15.84
N PHE A 140 -1.39 17.38 -15.55
CA PHE A 140 -0.30 17.85 -14.69
C PHE A 140 -0.50 17.47 -13.20
N GLU A 141 -1.74 17.49 -12.72
CA GLU A 141 -2.07 17.24 -11.31
C GLU A 141 -1.91 15.77 -10.93
N LEU A 142 -2.28 14.86 -11.84
CA LEU A 142 -2.10 13.43 -11.66
C LEU A 142 -0.61 13.06 -11.60
N GLN A 143 0.23 13.68 -12.44
CA GLN A 143 1.67 13.44 -12.41
C GLN A 143 2.32 13.95 -11.12
N ALA A 144 1.85 15.07 -10.58
CA ALA A 144 2.32 15.60 -9.29
C ALA A 144 1.91 14.66 -8.13
N ALA A 145 0.67 14.20 -8.11
CA ALA A 145 0.18 13.26 -7.11
C ALA A 145 0.90 11.90 -7.16
N LEU A 146 1.13 11.36 -8.36
CA LEU A 146 1.88 10.12 -8.56
C LEU A 146 3.35 10.27 -8.15
N LYS A 147 4.01 11.36 -8.53
CA LYS A 147 5.39 11.65 -8.08
C LYS A 147 5.46 11.77 -6.56
N PHE A 148 4.49 12.46 -5.95
CA PHE A 148 4.39 12.56 -4.49
C PHE A 148 4.20 11.19 -3.83
N LEU A 149 3.34 10.33 -4.40
CA LEU A 149 3.10 8.98 -3.89
C LEU A 149 4.37 8.10 -4.00
N ILE A 150 5.09 8.18 -5.12
CA ILE A 150 6.36 7.47 -5.33
C ILE A 150 7.40 7.94 -4.30
N ILE A 151 7.57 9.25 -4.13
CA ILE A 151 8.53 9.82 -3.16
C ILE A 151 8.16 9.45 -1.73
N THR A 152 6.88 9.39 -1.41
CA THR A 152 6.38 9.14 -0.05
C THR A 152 6.35 7.66 0.30
N PHE A 153 5.95 6.78 -0.62
CA PHE A 153 5.70 5.37 -0.32
C PHE A 153 6.77 4.43 -0.87
N ILE A 154 7.64 4.87 -1.79
CA ILE A 154 8.77 4.06 -2.29
C ILE A 154 10.07 4.54 -1.66
N ILE A 155 10.35 5.86 -1.70
CA ILE A 155 11.63 6.39 -1.21
C ILE A 155 11.68 6.38 0.31
N LEU A 156 10.63 6.86 1.00
CA LEU A 156 10.60 6.95 2.46
C LEU A 156 10.83 5.62 3.21
N PRO A 157 10.20 4.48 2.86
CA PRO A 157 10.44 3.21 3.57
C PRO A 157 11.79 2.58 3.22
N VAL A 158 12.36 2.89 2.04
CA VAL A 158 13.72 2.46 1.66
C VAL A 158 14.80 3.24 2.42
N LEU A 159 14.47 4.43 2.96
CA LEU A 159 15.45 5.22 3.69
C LEU A 159 15.79 4.55 5.04
N PRO A 160 17.07 4.21 5.28
CA PRO A 160 17.50 3.61 6.52
C PRO A 160 17.19 4.55 7.69
N ASN A 161 16.47 4.04 8.68
CA ASN A 161 16.05 4.81 9.85
C ASN A 161 17.18 4.91 10.89
N GLN A 162 18.38 5.29 10.43
CA GLN A 162 19.59 5.42 11.23
C GLN A 162 20.18 6.81 11.02
N PRO A 163 20.68 7.47 12.08
CA PRO A 163 21.33 8.76 11.95
C PRO A 163 22.57 8.65 11.05
N LEU A 164 22.82 9.68 10.23
CA LEU A 164 23.92 9.70 9.26
C LEU A 164 25.29 9.39 9.87
N ALA A 165 25.45 9.66 11.17
CA ALA A 165 26.64 9.34 11.95
C ALA A 165 27.02 7.84 11.94
N ALA A 166 26.07 6.93 11.70
CA ALA A 166 26.32 5.49 11.61
C ALA A 166 27.16 5.08 10.38
N TYR A 167 27.14 5.89 9.32
CA TYR A 167 27.91 5.63 8.10
C TYR A 167 29.35 6.17 8.15
N LEU A 168 29.73 6.89 9.21
CA LEU A 168 31.06 7.49 9.34
C LEU A 168 32.06 6.50 9.99
N PRO A 169 33.23 6.24 9.38
CA PRO A 169 34.25 5.37 9.95
C PRO A 169 34.69 5.83 11.33
N ALA A 170 34.80 4.89 12.28
CA ALA A 170 35.21 5.19 13.66
C ALA A 170 36.66 5.72 13.80
N SER A 171 37.45 5.67 12.72
CA SER A 171 38.83 6.17 12.67
C SER A 171 38.96 7.69 12.42
N LEU A 172 37.85 8.39 12.17
CA LEU A 172 37.83 9.84 11.97
C LEU A 172 37.57 10.55 13.29
N ASP A 173 38.60 11.20 13.82
CA ASP A 173 38.59 11.91 15.12
C ASP A 173 37.97 13.32 15.02
N LEU A 174 36.80 13.39 14.38
CA LEU A 174 36.04 14.62 14.14
C LEU A 174 34.74 14.56 14.96
N ALA A 175 34.88 14.67 16.29
CA ALA A 175 33.76 14.59 17.23
C ALA A 175 32.63 15.60 16.93
N TRP A 176 32.98 16.79 16.44
CA TRP A 176 32.02 17.83 16.05
C TRP A 176 31.17 17.44 14.83
N LEU A 177 31.74 16.72 13.86
CA LEU A 177 31.02 16.25 12.68
C LEU A 177 30.07 15.12 13.07
N ARG A 178 30.50 14.23 13.97
CA ARG A 178 29.71 13.10 14.47
C ARG A 178 28.47 13.57 15.23
N THR A 179 28.57 14.55 16.12
CA THR A 179 27.42 15.12 16.83
C THR A 179 26.43 15.82 15.89
N MET A 180 26.90 16.53 14.86
CA MET A 180 26.01 17.15 13.88
C MET A 180 25.29 16.12 12.99
N LEU A 181 25.99 15.08 12.53
CA LEU A 181 25.40 14.01 11.72
C LEU A 181 24.52 13.04 12.55
N GLN A 182 24.64 13.04 13.88
CA GLN A 182 23.82 12.21 14.76
C GLN A 182 22.40 12.77 14.90
N ALA A 183 22.23 14.08 14.80
CA ALA A 183 20.92 14.75 14.78
C ALA A 183 20.22 14.63 13.42
N LEU A 184 20.94 14.24 12.37
CA LEU A 184 20.47 14.21 11.00
C LEU A 184 20.05 12.79 10.60
N ASN A 185 18.78 12.45 10.85
CA ASN A 185 18.19 11.18 10.40
C ASN A 185 17.50 11.39 9.03
N PRO A 186 17.97 10.72 7.95
CA PRO A 186 17.37 10.82 6.61
C PRO A 186 15.86 10.60 6.60
N HIS A 187 15.38 9.63 7.39
CA HIS A 187 13.97 9.30 7.48
C HIS A 187 13.14 10.47 8.05
N HIS A 188 13.67 11.17 9.06
CA HIS A 188 13.00 12.33 9.67
C HIS A 188 13.00 13.56 8.74
N ILE A 189 14.09 13.79 8.01
CA ILE A 189 14.13 14.88 7.02
C ILE A 189 13.11 14.62 5.91
N TRP A 190 13.03 13.39 5.44
CA TRP A 190 12.11 13.03 4.36
C TRP A 190 10.65 13.09 4.80
N LEU A 191 10.33 12.74 6.06
CA LEU A 191 9.00 12.97 6.65
C LEU A 191 8.56 14.43 6.58
N ILE A 192 9.48 15.38 6.78
CA ILE A 192 9.18 16.82 6.65
C ILE A 192 8.84 17.16 5.19
N VAL A 193 9.60 16.63 4.22
CA VAL A 193 9.33 16.84 2.78
C VAL A 193 7.95 16.30 2.39
N VAL A 194 7.59 15.13 2.92
CA VAL A 194 6.28 14.52 2.72
C VAL A 194 5.17 15.40 3.33
N LEU A 195 5.34 15.87 4.57
CA LEU A 195 4.37 16.73 5.24
C LEU A 195 4.13 18.05 4.50
N VAL A 196 5.20 18.74 4.09
CA VAL A 196 5.10 20.01 3.35
C VAL A 196 4.40 19.81 2.01
N SER A 197 4.72 18.73 1.31
CA SER A 197 4.10 18.39 0.03
C SER A 197 2.62 17.98 0.19
N LEU A 198 2.26 17.29 1.27
CA LEU A 198 0.88 16.96 1.63
C LEU A 198 0.06 18.22 1.90
N ILE A 199 0.59 19.14 2.72
CA ILE A 199 -0.06 20.42 3.04
C ILE A 199 -0.26 21.25 1.76
N SER A 200 0.75 21.28 0.88
CA SER A 200 0.66 21.97 -0.41
C SER A 200 -0.41 21.36 -1.33
N LEU A 201 -0.50 20.02 -1.38
CA LEU A 201 -1.52 19.32 -2.15
C LEU A 201 -2.93 19.61 -1.63
N VAL A 202 -3.13 19.54 -0.31
CA VAL A 202 -4.42 19.83 0.34
C VAL A 202 -4.80 21.30 0.13
N GLY A 203 -3.87 22.22 0.28
CA GLY A 203 -4.08 23.65 0.03
C GLY A 203 -4.51 23.93 -1.42
N TYR A 204 -3.89 23.26 -2.39
CA TYR A 204 -4.27 23.38 -3.80
C TYR A 204 -5.71 22.93 -4.05
N VAL A 205 -6.13 21.80 -3.48
CA VAL A 205 -7.48 21.26 -3.64
C VAL A 205 -8.53 22.17 -3.00
N LEU A 206 -8.24 22.71 -1.80
CA LEU A 206 -9.15 23.62 -1.08
C LEU A 206 -9.41 24.95 -1.78
N ILE A 207 -8.44 25.44 -2.56
CA ILE A 207 -8.58 26.69 -3.31
C ILE A 207 -9.36 26.48 -4.62
N LYS A 208 -9.40 25.23 -5.10
CA LYS A 208 -9.96 24.89 -6.41
C LYS A 208 -11.40 24.37 -6.38
N VAL A 209 -11.89 23.99 -5.20
CA VAL A 209 -13.31 23.70 -4.91
C VAL A 209 -14.01 24.99 -4.49
#